data_AF-A0A1J7BVA6-F1
#
_entry.id   AF-A0A1J7BVA6-F1
#
_cell.length_a   1.000
_cell.length_b   1.000
_cell.length_c   1.000
_cell.angle_alpha   90.00
_cell.angle_beta   90.00
_cell.angle_gamma   90.00
#
_symmetry.space_group_name_H-M   'P 1'
#
loop_
_entity.id
_entity.type
_entity.pdbx_description
1 polymer ?
#
loop_
_entity_poly.entity_id
_entity_poly.type
_entity_poly.pdbx_seq_one_letter_code
_entity_poly.pdbx_strand_id
1 'polypeptide(L)'
;MIQEIIAYKNIVDNIEILMEKSPYKKNYIIEKIGIPSPTFYRKLKNQSFTPDEVLSIAKILSPEENFILELKANIEQGKRDLKNGDFITHEEMLAEFKSKNLI
;
A
#
# COMPACT_ATOMS: atom_id res chain seq x y z
N MET A 1 15.63 -14.92 -7.76
CA MET A 1 15.22 -14.05 -8.89
C MET A 1 14.18 -14.69 -9.81
N ILE A 2 14.46 -15.83 -10.47
CA ILE A 2 13.53 -16.43 -11.47
C ILE A 2 12.21 -16.87 -10.83
N GLN A 3 12.27 -17.44 -9.63
CA GLN A 3 11.09 -17.92 -8.90
C GLN A 3 10.13 -16.78 -8.53
N GLU A 4 10.67 -15.62 -8.18
CA GLU A 4 9.96 -14.41 -7.80
C GLU A 4 9.26 -13.79 -9.02
N ILE A 5 9.92 -13.83 -10.19
CA ILE A 5 9.30 -13.45 -11.46
C ILE A 5 8.15 -14.39 -11.81
N ILE A 6 8.32 -15.71 -11.65
CA ILE A 6 7.25 -16.69 -11.89
C ILE A 6 6.09 -16.47 -10.92
N ALA A 7 6.36 -16.24 -9.64
CA ALA A 7 5.35 -15.96 -8.64
C ALA A 7 4.55 -14.69 -8.98
N TYR A 8 5.25 -13.61 -9.37
CA TYR A 8 4.59 -12.37 -9.80
C TYR A 8 3.70 -12.59 -11.03
N LYS A 9 4.18 -13.30 -12.05
CA LYS A 9 3.37 -13.64 -13.22
C LYS A 9 2.10 -14.40 -12.84
N ASN A 10 2.22 -15.40 -11.97
CA ASN A 10 1.06 -16.15 -11.48
C ASN A 10 0.05 -15.25 -10.75
N ILE A 11 0.51 -14.25 -10.01
CA ILE A 11 -0.39 -13.27 -9.36
C ILE A 11 -1.13 -12.44 -10.41
N VAL A 12 -0.42 -11.89 -11.40
CA VAL A 12 -1.03 -11.10 -12.48
C VAL A 12 -2.06 -11.93 -13.25
N ASP A 13 -1.71 -13.17 -13.59
CA ASP A 13 -2.55 -14.05 -14.39
C ASP A 13 -3.85 -14.43 -13.66
N ASN A 14 -3.80 -14.53 -12.33
CA ASN A 14 -4.93 -14.91 -11.48
C ASN A 14 -5.57 -13.74 -10.74
N ILE A 15 -5.21 -12.50 -11.05
CA ILE A 15 -5.64 -11.33 -10.26
C ILE A 15 -7.17 -11.18 -10.21
N GLU A 16 -7.86 -11.55 -11.30
CA GLU A 16 -9.32 -11.54 -11.34
C GLU A 16 -9.94 -12.51 -10.33
N ILE A 17 -9.43 -13.75 -10.29
CA ILE A 17 -9.88 -14.80 -9.38
C ILE A 17 -9.60 -14.39 -7.93
N LEU A 18 -8.45 -13.76 -7.67
CA LEU A 18 -8.10 -13.26 -6.34
C LEU A 18 -9.08 -12.18 -5.87
N MET A 19 -9.46 -11.25 -6.76
CA MET A 19 -10.48 -10.24 -6.46
C MET A 19 -11.85 -10.87 -6.21
N GLU A 20 -12.25 -11.87 -7.00
CA GLU A 20 -13.54 -12.55 -6.85
C GLU A 20 -13.65 -13.39 -5.57
N LYS A 21 -12.54 -13.95 -5.10
CA LYS A 21 -12.48 -14.67 -3.81
C LYS A 21 -12.43 -13.72 -2.60
N SER A 22 -12.15 -12.44 -2.82
CA SER A 22 -12.08 -11.45 -1.76
C SER A 22 -13.48 -10.99 -1.33
N PRO A 23 -13.64 -10.44 -0.10
CA PRO A 23 -14.91 -9.85 0.33
C PRO A 23 -15.19 -8.49 -0.34
N TYR A 24 -14.29 -7.98 -1.18
CA TYR A 24 -14.39 -6.65 -1.77
C TYR A 24 -15.04 -6.67 -3.15
N LYS A 25 -15.98 -5.75 -3.37
CA LYS A 25 -16.59 -5.56 -4.70
C LYS A 25 -15.56 -4.94 -5.65
N LYS A 26 -15.55 -5.37 -6.93
CA LYS A 26 -14.68 -4.81 -7.97
C LYS A 26 -14.76 -3.26 -8.03
N ASN A 27 -15.95 -2.67 -7.89
CA ASN A 27 -16.11 -1.21 -7.87
C ASN A 27 -15.36 -0.51 -6.72
N TYR A 28 -15.32 -1.12 -5.53
CA TYR A 28 -14.56 -0.59 -4.40
C TYR A 28 -13.06 -0.63 -4.68
N ILE A 29 -12.57 -1.73 -5.28
CA ILE A 29 -11.17 -1.87 -5.68
C ILE A 29 -10.81 -0.79 -6.71
N ILE A 30 -11.64 -0.61 -7.74
CA ILE A 30 -11.46 0.40 -8.80
C ILE A 30 -11.34 1.80 -8.20
N GLU A 31 -12.23 2.15 -7.27
CA GLU A 31 -12.21 3.44 -6.59
C GLU A 31 -10.91 3.63 -5.79
N LYS A 32 -10.48 2.62 -5.03
CA LYS A 32 -9.29 2.69 -4.18
C LYS A 32 -7.98 2.76 -4.94
N ILE A 33 -7.87 2.09 -6.08
CA ILE A 33 -6.66 2.18 -6.92
C ILE A 33 -6.63 3.44 -7.80
N GLY A 34 -7.75 4.17 -7.89
CA GLY A 34 -7.80 5.48 -8.54
C GLY A 34 -7.73 5.47 -10.07
N ILE A 35 -8.02 4.35 -10.73
CA ILE A 35 -8.03 4.29 -12.21
C ILE A 35 -9.47 4.30 -12.74
N PRO A 36 -9.72 4.90 -13.93
CA PRO A 36 -11.06 4.88 -14.51
C PRO A 36 -11.55 3.45 -14.77
N SER A 37 -12.82 3.16 -14.46
CA SER A 37 -13.41 1.81 -14.66
C SER A 37 -13.17 1.23 -16.06
N PRO A 38 -13.32 1.99 -17.18
CA PRO A 38 -13.02 1.45 -18.51
C PRO A 38 -11.56 1.00 -18.67
N THR A 39 -10.62 1.74 -18.06
CA THR A 39 -9.20 1.39 -18.04
C THR A 39 -8.93 0.16 -17.18
N PHE A 40 -9.58 0.04 -16.03
CA PHE A 40 -9.50 -1.15 -15.19
C PHE A 40 -9.94 -2.41 -15.94
N TYR A 41 -11.14 -2.40 -16.55
CA TYR A 41 -11.65 -3.58 -17.26
C TYR A 41 -10.80 -3.93 -18.50
N ARG A 42 -10.26 -2.92 -19.21
CA ARG A 42 -9.30 -3.15 -20.30
C ARG A 42 -8.01 -3.81 -19.78
N LYS A 43 -7.47 -3.33 -18.65
CA LYS A 43 -6.26 -3.88 -18.04
C LYS A 43 -6.47 -5.29 -17.51
N LEU A 44 -7.63 -5.56 -16.92
CA LEU A 44 -8.04 -6.87 -16.44
C LEU A 44 -8.10 -7.88 -17.59
N LYS A 45 -8.80 -7.54 -18.68
CA LYS A 45 -8.89 -8.38 -19.88
C LYS A 45 -7.52 -8.67 -20.49
N ASN A 46 -6.64 -7.67 -20.53
CA ASN A 46 -5.34 -7.77 -21.18
C ASN A 46 -4.20 -8.16 -20.23
N GLN A 47 -4.48 -8.42 -18.95
CA GLN A 47 -3.49 -8.72 -17.90
C GLN A 47 -2.31 -7.72 -17.89
N SER A 48 -2.63 -6.42 -18.03
CA SER A 48 -1.65 -5.34 -18.25
C SER A 48 -1.56 -4.35 -17.09
N PHE A 49 -1.78 -4.85 -15.88
CA PHE A 49 -1.53 -4.09 -14.67
C PHE A 49 -0.02 -3.90 -14.46
N THR A 50 0.39 -2.71 -14.04
CA THR A 50 1.77 -2.43 -13.63
C THR A 50 2.04 -3.09 -12.27
N PRO A 51 3.31 -3.34 -11.89
CA PRO A 51 3.63 -3.84 -10.56
C PRO A 51 3.04 -3.01 -9.42
N ASP A 52 3.02 -1.69 -9.55
CA ASP A 52 2.44 -0.79 -8.54
C ASP A 52 0.92 -0.91 -8.47
N GLU A 53 0.23 -1.08 -9.61
CA GLU A 53 -1.21 -1.33 -9.64
C GLU A 53 -1.54 -2.69 -9.01
N VAL A 54 -0.77 -3.74 -9.32
CA VAL A 54 -0.93 -5.08 -8.72
C VAL A 54 -0.70 -5.03 -7.22
N LEU A 55 0.33 -4.33 -6.77
CA LEU A 55 0.60 -4.12 -5.35
C LEU A 55 -0.55 -3.39 -4.67
N SER A 56 -1.08 -2.33 -5.30
CA SER A 56 -2.21 -1.57 -4.75
C SER A 56 -3.46 -2.42 -4.60
N ILE A 57 -3.75 -3.28 -5.60
CA ILE A 57 -4.83 -4.28 -5.49
C ILE A 57 -4.54 -5.25 -4.35
N ALA A 58 -3.34 -5.83 -4.28
CA ALA A 58 -2.96 -6.80 -3.24
C ALA A 58 -3.12 -6.23 -1.82
N LYS A 59 -2.74 -4.98 -1.59
CA LYS A 59 -2.94 -4.28 -0.31
C LYS A 59 -4.40 -4.17 0.11
N ILE A 60 -5.31 -4.02 -0.86
CA ILE A 60 -6.76 -3.99 -0.61
C ILE A 60 -7.27 -5.40 -0.30
N LEU A 61 -6.81 -6.41 -1.05
CA LEU A 61 -7.27 -7.79 -0.87
C LEU A 61 -6.79 -8.42 0.45
N SER A 62 -5.62 -7.99 0.94
CA SER A 62 -4.99 -8.49 2.18
C SER A 62 -4.66 -7.34 3.14
N PRO A 63 -5.68 -6.69 3.76
CA PRO A 63 -5.47 -5.49 4.58
C PRO A 63 -4.63 -5.75 5.83
N GLU A 64 -4.77 -6.92 6.47
CA GLU A 64 -4.01 -7.30 7.66
C GLU A 64 -2.52 -7.47 7.33
N GLU A 65 -2.21 -8.13 6.22
CA GLU A 65 -0.83 -8.29 5.74
C GLU A 65 -0.22 -6.93 5.41
N ASN A 66 -0.94 -6.06 4.70
CA ASN A 66 -0.48 -4.70 4.41
C ASN A 66 -0.20 -3.92 5.70
N PHE A 67 -1.11 -3.98 6.68
CA PHE A 67 -0.94 -3.31 7.97
C PHE A 67 0.32 -3.79 8.69
N ILE A 68 0.57 -5.10 8.73
CA ILE A 68 1.78 -5.66 9.34
C ILE A 68 3.04 -5.18 8.62
N LEU A 69 3.03 -5.13 7.29
CA LEU A 69 4.17 -4.63 6.50
C LEU A 69 4.45 -3.14 6.80
N GLU A 70 3.42 -2.30 6.82
CA GLU A 70 3.54 -0.88 7.15
C GLU A 70 4.03 -0.68 8.58
N LEU A 71 3.49 -1.44 9.55
CA LEU A 71 3.92 -1.37 10.93
C LEU A 71 5.41 -1.72 11.08
N LYS A 72 5.87 -2.80 10.43
CA LYS A 72 7.29 -3.17 10.41
C LYS A 72 8.15 -2.06 9.80
N ALA A 73 7.73 -1.48 8.68
CA ALA A 73 8.44 -0.39 8.03
C ALA A 73 8.55 0.85 8.94
N ASN A 74 7.46 1.20 9.63
CA ASN A 74 7.43 2.32 10.57
C ASN A 74 8.34 2.09 11.78
N ILE A 75 8.35 0.88 12.35
CA ILE A 75 9.27 0.52 13.45
C ILE A 75 10.72 0.67 13.00
N GLU A 76 11.08 0.15 11.83
CA GLU A 76 12.43 0.26 11.31
C GLU A 76 12.81 1.71 10.98
N GLN A 77 11.87 2.53 10.53
CA GLN A 77 12.09 3.97 10.36
C GLN A 77 12.34 4.66 11.69
N GLY A 78 11.49 4.44 12.70
CA GLY A 78 11.68 5.03 14.03
C GLY A 78 13.02 4.64 14.68
N LYS A 79 13.49 3.40 14.47
CA LYS A 79 14.84 3.00 14.90
C LYS A 79 15.95 3.79 14.20
N ARG A 80 15.81 4.09 12.91
CA ARG A 80 16.76 4.94 12.17
C ARG A 80 16.72 6.37 12.67
N ASP A 81 15.52 6.92 12.89
CA ASP A 81 15.34 8.29 13.37
C ASP A 81 15.99 8.46 14.75
N LEU A 82 15.77 7.52 15.67
CA LEU A 82 16.44 7.50 16.98
C LEU A 82 17.96 7.41 16.86
N LYS A 83 18.47 6.59 15.94
CA LYS A 83 19.91 6.44 15.71
C LYS A 83 20.55 7.72 15.14
N ASN A 84 19.82 8.42 14.28
CA ASN A 84 20.28 9.65 13.62
C ASN A 84 20.08 10.90 14.49
N GLY A 85 19.30 10.81 15.56
CA GLY A 85 18.89 11.98 16.34
C GLY A 85 17.74 12.76 15.69
N ASP A 86 17.04 12.17 14.72
CA ASP A 86 15.91 12.77 14.01
C ASP A 86 14.62 12.66 14.85
N PHE A 87 14.65 13.22 16.06
CA PHE A 87 13.51 13.28 16.96
C PHE A 87 13.46 14.63 17.67
N ILE A 88 12.27 15.02 18.12
CA ILE A 88 12.07 16.15 19.02
C ILE A 88 11.55 15.65 20.36
N THR A 89 11.97 16.31 21.42
CA THR A 89 11.45 16.09 22.77
C THR A 89 10.03 16.62 22.90
N HIS A 90 9.36 16.20 23.97
CA HIS A 90 8.03 16.71 24.30
C HIS A 90 8.01 18.24 24.45
N GLU A 91 9.05 18.81 25.06
CA GLU A 91 9.17 20.26 25.30
C GLU A 91 9.32 21.04 23.99
N GLU A 92 10.16 20.55 23.08
CA GLU A 92 10.37 21.14 21.76
C GLU A 92 9.08 21.10 20.91
N MET A 93 8.35 19.98 20.97
CA MET A 93 7.06 19.85 20.27
C MET A 93 6.03 20.85 20.80
N LEU A 94 5.92 21.02 22.12
CA LEU A 94 5.01 22.00 22.73
C LEU A 94 5.39 23.44 22.37
N ALA A 95 6.68 23.76 22.32
CA ALA A 95 7.15 25.08 21.90
C ALA A 95 6.78 25.36 20.43
N GLU A 96 6.93 24.36 19.55
CA GLU A 96 6.55 24.47 18.14
C GLU A 96 5.05 24.70 17.97
N PHE A 97 4.20 23.94 18.69
CA PHE A 97 2.75 24.08 18.58
C PHE A 97 2.26 25.45 19.08
N LYS A 98 2.82 25.96 20.18
CA LYS A 98 2.55 27.33 20.66
C LYS A 98 2.98 28.37 19.63
N SER A 99 4.16 28.22 19.02
CA SER A 99 4.64 29.16 17.99
C SER A 99 3.75 29.23 16.76
N LYS A 100 3.03 28.14 16.46
CA LYS A 100 2.11 27.99 15.34
C LYS A 100 0.64 28.32 15.71
N ASN A 101 0.36 28.74 16.94
CA ASN A 101 -1.01 28.93 17.47
C ASN A 101 -1.92 27.70 17.27
N LEU A 102 -1.34 26.50 17.34
CA LEU A 102 -2.08 25.23 17.27
C LEU A 102 -2.62 24.82 18.65
N ILE A 103 -2.05 25.35 19.73
CA ILE A 103 -2.46 25.26 21.13
C ILE A 103 -2.16 26.57 21.86
#